data_AF-A0A915MCE4-F1
#
_entry.id   AF-A0A915MCE4-F1
#
_cell.length_a   1.000
_cell.length_b   1.000
_cell.length_c   1.000
_cell.angle_alpha   90.00
_cell.angle_beta   90.00
_cell.angle_gamma   90.00
#
_symmetry.space_group_name_H-M   'P 1'
#
loop_
_entity.id
_entity.type
_entity.pdbx_description
1 polymer ?
#
loop_
_entity_poly.entity_id
_entity_poly.type
_entity_poly.pdbx_seq_one_letter_code
_entity_poly.pdbx_strand_id
1 'polypeptide(L)'
;MFIIFLFLGIFTHLLLLYSIFDIYYSSPIVKGGRNFKIIPGNSNNVLTPADRIVFFSADGLRARSFFDNPEASHYIHSLIDGSKAVWGISEGHVPTESRPGHVALFAGFYEDVSAVTRGWKHNPIPFDSTFNQSEFSFLWGSPDIINLFSTNIPHSFSEFYSPELEDFASEEASKLDEWVFDKVEEFFNRAKQGDNKITKLLSIKRDGTPDEVQTPFVAWGSGIAPTKINLTQVDIAPLQSALLGIAIPSNSFGIVPINLLGHLPDKYIFQSVYANFKQMSEQFLIRRAERRAHSFRFLFCEYPELSYEGLVKIENEIIRLAQLKRYEAAWKITECRTAFYYGSIARRIVLNHIRELEMKAF
;
A
#
# COMPACT_ATOMS: atom_id res chain seq x y z
N MET A 1 -34.57 -40.00 15.61
CA MET A 1 -33.15 -40.08 15.19
C MET A 1 -32.90 -39.34 13.87
N PHE A 2 -33.34 -39.84 12.71
CA PHE A 2 -33.10 -39.24 11.38
C PHE A 2 -33.29 -37.71 11.29
N ILE A 3 -34.42 -37.19 11.80
CA ILE A 3 -34.73 -35.75 11.81
C ILE A 3 -33.67 -34.91 12.55
N ILE A 4 -33.06 -35.44 13.62
CA ILE A 4 -32.01 -34.74 14.39
C ILE A 4 -30.73 -34.65 13.55
N PHE A 5 -30.35 -35.74 12.86
CA PHE A 5 -29.21 -35.73 11.94
C PHE A 5 -29.43 -34.81 10.74
N LEU A 6 -30.67 -34.71 10.22
CA LEU A 6 -31.01 -33.76 9.16
C LEU A 6 -30.82 -32.30 9.62
N PHE A 7 -31.37 -31.91 10.78
CA PHE A 7 -31.18 -30.56 11.30
C PHE A 7 -29.73 -30.25 11.68
N LEU A 8 -29.00 -31.20 12.28
CA LEU A 8 -27.57 -31.05 12.58
C LEU A 8 -26.73 -30.89 11.31
N GLY A 9 -27.05 -31.67 10.27
CA GLY A 9 -26.42 -31.55 8.95
C GLY A 9 -26.64 -30.18 8.32
N ILE A 10 -27.90 -29.72 8.26
CA ILE A 10 -28.26 -28.38 7.73
C ILE A 10 -27.56 -27.28 8.54
N PHE A 11 -27.60 -27.33 9.87
CA PHE A 11 -26.92 -26.37 10.74
C PHE A 11 -25.41 -26.32 10.48
N THR A 12 -24.76 -27.48 10.34
CA THR A 12 -23.32 -27.56 10.06
C THR A 12 -22.98 -26.95 8.70
N HIS A 13 -23.77 -27.21 7.65
CA HIS A 13 -23.55 -26.61 6.33
C HIS A 13 -23.78 -25.10 6.32
N LEU A 14 -24.80 -24.60 7.04
CA LEU A 14 -25.03 -23.17 7.20
C LEU A 14 -23.91 -22.47 7.97
N LEU A 15 -23.36 -23.11 9.01
CA LEU A 15 -22.22 -22.61 9.78
C LEU A 15 -20.94 -22.56 8.92
N LEU A 16 -20.67 -23.61 8.15
CA LEU A 16 -19.53 -23.64 7.21
C LEU A 16 -19.69 -22.57 6.12
N LEU A 17 -20.87 -22.44 5.52
CA LEU A 17 -21.16 -21.40 4.53
C LEU A 17 -20.98 -20.00 5.10
N TYR A 18 -21.51 -19.74 6.31
CA TYR A 18 -21.30 -18.48 7.01
C TYR A 18 -19.82 -18.21 7.30
N SER A 19 -19.03 -19.23 7.66
CA SER A 19 -17.59 -19.05 7.92
C SER A 19 -16.81 -18.61 6.67
N ILE A 20 -17.23 -19.02 5.46
CA ILE A 20 -16.64 -18.54 4.20
C ILE A 20 -16.91 -17.04 4.05
N PHE A 21 -18.13 -16.56 4.34
CA PHE A 21 -18.44 -15.13 4.29
C PHE A 21 -17.73 -14.32 5.39
N ASP A 22 -17.67 -14.80 6.64
CA ASP A 22 -16.94 -14.13 7.74
C ASP A 22 -15.43 -13.99 7.45
N ILE A 23 -14.82 -14.99 6.79
CA ILE A 23 -13.41 -14.96 6.39
C ILE A 23 -13.20 -14.02 5.19
N TYR A 24 -13.90 -14.24 4.06
CA TYR A 24 -13.57 -13.63 2.78
C TYR A 24 -14.27 -12.29 2.47
N TYR A 25 -15.31 -11.90 3.20
CA TYR A 25 -16.08 -10.65 3.01
C TYR A 25 -15.95 -9.70 4.22
N SER A 26 -14.85 -9.82 4.97
CA SER A 26 -14.50 -8.93 6.09
C SER A 26 -13.64 -7.77 5.60
N SER A 27 -14.22 -6.56 5.59
CA SER A 27 -13.54 -5.34 5.13
C SER A 27 -12.18 -5.13 5.79
N PRO A 28 -11.12 -4.78 5.02
CA PRO A 28 -9.80 -4.56 5.58
C PRO A 28 -9.68 -3.26 6.40
N ILE A 29 -10.63 -2.32 6.24
CA ILE A 29 -10.49 -0.92 6.69
C ILE A 29 -10.93 -0.75 8.15
N VAL A 30 -9.93 -0.60 9.01
CA VAL A 30 -10.00 -0.17 10.41
C VAL A 30 -10.25 1.34 10.49
N LYS A 31 -11.12 1.77 11.42
CA LYS A 31 -11.47 3.18 11.65
C LYS A 31 -10.94 3.70 12.99
N GLY A 32 -10.55 4.97 13.03
CA GLY A 32 -10.14 5.65 14.27
C GLY A 32 -8.71 5.34 14.77
N GLY A 33 -7.89 4.63 13.99
CA GLY A 33 -6.47 4.45 14.29
C GLY A 33 -5.66 5.74 14.14
N ARG A 34 -4.51 5.82 14.82
CA ARG A 34 -3.55 6.92 14.65
C ARG A 34 -2.59 6.64 13.50
N ASN A 35 -2.07 7.72 12.91
CA ASN A 35 -1.04 7.68 11.87
C ASN A 35 0.34 7.99 12.46
N PHE A 36 1.34 7.18 12.13
CA PHE A 36 2.71 7.34 12.64
C PHE A 36 3.64 7.88 11.53
N LYS A 37 4.07 9.14 11.66
CA LYS A 37 5.05 9.76 10.73
C LYS A 37 6.45 9.17 10.94
N ILE A 38 7.15 8.89 9.84
CA ILE A 38 8.53 8.41 9.83
C ILE A 38 9.49 9.50 10.33
N ILE A 39 9.31 10.73 9.85
CA ILE A 39 9.96 11.92 10.40
C ILE A 39 8.95 12.67 11.29
N PRO A 40 9.16 12.74 12.62
CA PRO A 40 8.32 13.58 13.46
C PRO A 40 8.63 15.07 13.18
N GLY A 41 7.59 15.88 12.99
CA GLY A 41 7.65 17.25 12.45
C GLY A 41 8.34 18.31 13.32
N ASN A 42 9.10 17.91 14.33
CA ASN A 42 10.04 18.74 15.10
C ASN A 42 11.52 18.45 14.73
N SER A 43 11.77 17.56 13.76
CA SER A 43 13.10 17.06 13.40
C SER A 43 13.75 17.85 12.25
N ASN A 44 13.96 19.15 12.46
CA ASN A 44 14.43 20.12 11.45
C ASN A 44 15.75 19.76 10.71
N ASN A 45 16.50 18.75 11.19
CA ASN A 45 17.77 18.30 10.63
C ASN A 45 17.73 16.85 10.06
N VAL A 46 16.54 16.28 9.82
CA VAL A 46 16.41 14.97 9.15
C VAL A 46 15.97 15.20 7.71
N LEU A 47 16.89 15.03 6.78
CA LEU A 47 16.60 15.03 5.34
C LEU A 47 15.75 13.80 4.97
N THR A 48 14.78 13.99 4.08
CA THR A 48 14.09 12.90 3.39
C THR A 48 14.98 12.35 2.26
N PRO A 49 14.84 11.06 1.88
CA PRO A 49 15.48 10.51 0.69
C PRO A 49 15.05 11.19 -0.62
N ALA A 50 13.82 11.71 -0.67
CA ALA A 50 13.27 12.48 -1.78
C ALA A 50 12.37 13.65 -1.29
N ASP A 51 12.31 14.74 -2.06
CA ASP A 51 11.34 15.84 -1.86
C ASP A 51 9.98 15.54 -2.52
N ARG A 52 9.97 14.67 -3.54
CA ARG A 52 8.80 14.35 -4.37
C ARG A 52 8.90 12.90 -4.89
N ILE A 53 7.74 12.34 -5.23
CA ILE A 53 7.61 11.14 -6.05
C ILE A 53 6.73 11.49 -7.24
N VAL A 54 7.04 10.93 -8.41
CA VAL A 54 6.16 10.94 -9.59
C VAL A 54 5.89 9.47 -9.91
N PHE A 55 4.62 9.11 -10.13
CA PHE A 55 4.20 7.70 -10.30
C PHE A 55 3.41 7.54 -11.60
N PHE A 56 4.05 6.96 -12.61
CA PHE A 56 3.43 6.41 -13.83
C PHE A 56 2.55 5.16 -13.52
N SER A 57 1.44 4.99 -14.22
CA SER A 57 0.57 3.80 -14.20
C SER A 57 -0.08 3.67 -15.58
N ALA A 58 0.43 2.76 -16.40
CA ALA A 58 0.06 2.49 -17.78
C ALA A 58 -0.73 1.17 -17.84
N ASP A 59 -1.99 1.24 -17.42
CA ASP A 59 -2.80 0.08 -17.05
C ASP A 59 -2.80 -1.06 -18.09
N GLY A 60 -2.77 -2.30 -17.60
CA GLY A 60 -2.74 -3.50 -18.43
C GLY A 60 -1.41 -3.81 -19.15
N LEU A 61 -0.39 -2.94 -19.07
CA LEU A 61 0.99 -3.25 -19.50
C LEU A 61 1.39 -4.58 -18.86
N ARG A 62 1.98 -5.53 -19.61
CA ARG A 62 2.43 -6.81 -19.02
C ARG A 62 3.92 -6.78 -18.85
N ALA A 63 4.43 -7.29 -17.73
CA ALA A 63 5.87 -7.37 -17.49
C ALA A 63 6.61 -8.09 -18.64
N ARG A 64 5.98 -9.13 -19.21
CA ARG A 64 6.49 -9.79 -20.42
C ARG A 64 6.49 -8.86 -21.65
N SER A 65 5.40 -8.12 -21.91
CA SER A 65 5.36 -7.17 -23.03
C SER A 65 6.44 -6.09 -22.91
N PHE A 66 6.73 -5.64 -21.69
CA PHE A 66 7.79 -4.68 -21.42
C PHE A 66 9.19 -5.26 -21.70
N PHE A 67 9.55 -6.40 -21.08
CA PHE A 67 10.90 -6.97 -21.23
C PHE A 67 11.16 -7.67 -22.58
N ASP A 68 10.13 -8.16 -23.28
CA ASP A 68 10.28 -8.77 -24.62
C ASP A 68 10.42 -7.71 -25.74
N ASN A 69 10.13 -6.42 -25.49
CA ASN A 69 10.10 -5.33 -26.49
C ASN A 69 10.81 -4.04 -25.98
N PRO A 70 12.13 -4.10 -25.66
CA PRO A 70 12.86 -2.99 -25.02
C PRO A 70 12.93 -1.71 -25.86
N GLU A 71 12.79 -1.81 -27.18
CA GLU A 71 12.73 -0.67 -28.11
C GLU A 71 11.49 0.21 -27.93
N ALA A 72 10.36 -0.35 -27.44
CA ALA A 72 9.16 0.42 -27.12
C ALA A 72 9.37 1.41 -25.96
N SER A 73 10.41 1.23 -25.14
CA SER A 73 10.69 2.04 -23.95
C SER A 73 12.20 2.29 -23.75
N HIS A 74 12.91 2.63 -24.84
CA HIS A 74 14.37 2.86 -24.89
C HIS A 74 14.94 3.64 -23.69
N TYR A 75 14.29 4.70 -23.22
CA TYR A 75 14.78 5.50 -22.09
C TYR A 75 14.83 4.68 -20.79
N ILE A 76 13.72 4.00 -20.45
CA ILE A 76 13.58 3.20 -19.24
C ILE A 76 14.55 2.01 -19.27
N HIS A 77 14.63 1.31 -20.40
CA HIS A 77 15.60 0.23 -20.60
C HIS A 77 17.06 0.72 -20.49
N SER A 78 17.39 1.94 -20.93
CA SER A 78 18.73 2.51 -20.73
C SER A 78 19.08 2.82 -19.26
N LEU A 79 18.09 2.98 -18.37
CA LEU A 79 18.30 3.10 -16.93
C LEU A 79 18.52 1.73 -16.27
N ILE A 80 17.80 0.70 -16.75
CA ILE A 80 17.95 -0.71 -16.35
C ILE A 80 19.35 -1.21 -16.74
N ASP A 81 19.69 -1.19 -18.04
CA ASP A 81 20.96 -1.68 -18.57
C ASP A 81 22.14 -0.87 -18.03
N GLY A 82 21.96 0.44 -17.89
CA GLY A 82 22.94 1.35 -17.32
C GLY A 82 23.18 1.19 -15.82
N SER A 83 22.44 0.29 -15.13
CA SER A 83 22.48 0.12 -13.67
C SER A 83 22.23 1.43 -12.89
N LYS A 84 21.35 2.29 -13.41
CA LYS A 84 20.98 3.61 -12.84
C LYS A 84 19.66 3.59 -12.08
N ALA A 85 18.84 2.57 -12.31
CA ALA A 85 17.59 2.34 -11.59
C ALA A 85 17.63 1.03 -10.80
N VAL A 86 16.83 0.96 -9.75
CA VAL A 86 16.25 -0.31 -9.30
C VAL A 86 15.24 -0.76 -10.33
N TRP A 87 15.13 -2.07 -10.55
CA TRP A 87 14.06 -2.64 -11.35
C TRP A 87 13.57 -3.98 -10.78
N GLY A 88 12.38 -4.40 -11.15
CA GLY A 88 11.80 -5.65 -10.65
C GLY A 88 10.47 -5.99 -11.28
N ILE A 89 9.82 -7.00 -10.72
CA ILE A 89 8.40 -7.30 -10.99
C ILE A 89 7.65 -7.08 -9.68
N SER A 90 6.65 -6.21 -9.68
CA SER A 90 5.72 -6.12 -8.55
C SER A 90 4.63 -7.19 -8.69
N GLU A 91 4.50 -8.05 -7.68
CA GLU A 91 3.50 -9.12 -7.64
C GLU A 91 2.15 -8.56 -7.15
N GLY A 92 1.14 -8.67 -8.02
CA GLY A 92 -0.23 -8.22 -7.76
C GLY A 92 -1.14 -9.34 -7.26
N HIS A 93 -2.27 -8.95 -6.66
CA HIS A 93 -3.26 -9.86 -6.09
C HIS A 93 -4.55 -9.85 -6.91
N VAL A 94 -5.34 -10.92 -6.84
CA VAL A 94 -6.68 -10.98 -7.46
C VAL A 94 -7.71 -10.26 -6.57
N PRO A 95 -8.73 -9.58 -7.14
CA PRO A 95 -9.01 -9.40 -8.56
C PRO A 95 -8.06 -8.38 -9.21
N THR A 96 -7.56 -8.71 -10.41
CA THR A 96 -6.65 -7.88 -11.20
C THR A 96 -7.43 -6.84 -12.01
N GLU A 97 -8.14 -5.98 -11.31
CA GLU A 97 -8.84 -4.81 -11.87
C GLU A 97 -8.10 -3.53 -11.48
N SER A 98 -8.25 -2.46 -12.29
CA SER A 98 -7.54 -1.18 -12.14
C SER A 98 -7.64 -0.61 -10.73
N ARG A 99 -8.85 -0.57 -10.16
CA ARG A 99 -9.11 0.00 -8.83
C ARG A 99 -8.41 -0.80 -7.70
N PRO A 100 -8.63 -2.11 -7.52
CA PRO A 100 -7.90 -2.93 -6.55
C PRO A 100 -6.37 -2.80 -6.65
N GLY A 101 -5.82 -2.71 -7.88
CA GLY A 101 -4.40 -2.47 -8.10
C GLY A 101 -3.92 -1.14 -7.52
N HIS A 102 -4.56 -0.02 -7.86
CA HIS A 102 -4.20 1.29 -7.33
C HIS A 102 -4.41 1.42 -5.81
N VAL A 103 -5.41 0.74 -5.23
CA VAL A 103 -5.60 0.68 -3.76
C VAL A 103 -4.42 -0.03 -3.09
N ALA A 104 -3.94 -1.14 -3.65
CA ALA A 104 -2.72 -1.80 -3.15
C ALA A 104 -1.50 -0.87 -3.24
N LEU A 105 -1.30 -0.21 -4.39
CA LEU A 105 -0.13 0.67 -4.65
C LEU A 105 -0.07 1.91 -3.73
N PHE A 106 -1.19 2.58 -3.46
CA PHE A 106 -1.21 3.88 -2.77
C PHE A 106 -1.78 3.85 -1.34
N ALA A 107 -2.59 2.87 -0.99
CA ALA A 107 -3.10 2.67 0.37
C ALA A 107 -2.45 1.46 1.08
N GLY A 108 -1.75 0.59 0.33
CA GLY A 108 -0.97 -0.50 0.90
C GLY A 108 -1.80 -1.67 1.43
N PHE A 109 -3.04 -1.85 0.95
CA PHE A 109 -3.88 -3.00 1.29
C PHE A 109 -4.64 -3.52 0.06
N TYR A 110 -4.98 -4.81 0.06
CA TYR A 110 -5.83 -5.39 -0.98
C TYR A 110 -7.31 -5.11 -0.70
N GLU A 111 -8.03 -4.61 -1.70
CA GLU A 111 -9.46 -4.31 -1.55
C GLU A 111 -10.32 -5.59 -1.47
N ASP A 112 -11.44 -5.48 -0.74
CA ASP A 112 -12.35 -6.59 -0.42
C ASP A 112 -13.24 -7.00 -1.60
N VAL A 113 -13.41 -8.30 -1.80
CA VAL A 113 -14.36 -8.90 -2.75
C VAL A 113 -15.81 -8.48 -2.45
N SER A 114 -16.12 -8.02 -1.23
CA SER A 114 -17.41 -7.40 -0.92
C SER A 114 -17.73 -6.16 -1.77
N ALA A 115 -16.73 -5.47 -2.34
CA ALA A 115 -16.94 -4.36 -3.28
C ALA A 115 -17.51 -4.82 -4.64
N VAL A 116 -17.30 -6.08 -5.05
CA VAL A 116 -17.94 -6.70 -6.24
C VAL A 116 -19.46 -6.61 -6.15
N THR A 117 -20.04 -6.69 -4.95
CA THR A 117 -21.50 -6.61 -4.73
C THR A 117 -22.10 -5.25 -5.13
N ARG A 118 -21.26 -4.23 -5.37
CA ARG A 118 -21.64 -2.90 -5.87
C ARG A 118 -21.09 -2.61 -7.27
N GLY A 119 -20.55 -3.62 -7.96
CA GLY A 119 -20.03 -3.52 -9.32
C GLY A 119 -18.87 -2.55 -9.49
N TRP A 120 -18.05 -2.35 -8.45
CA TRP A 120 -16.85 -1.49 -8.41
C TRP A 120 -17.01 0.01 -8.71
N LYS A 121 -18.15 0.49 -9.21
CA LYS A 121 -18.37 1.90 -9.62
C LYS A 121 -18.38 2.95 -8.50
N HIS A 122 -18.26 2.53 -7.24
CA HIS A 122 -18.12 3.46 -6.11
C HIS A 122 -17.46 2.78 -4.90
N ASN A 123 -16.66 3.52 -4.13
CA ASN A 123 -16.16 3.04 -2.84
C ASN A 123 -17.00 3.64 -1.68
N PRO A 124 -17.80 2.84 -0.96
CA PRO A 124 -18.59 3.32 0.18
C PRO A 124 -17.78 3.51 1.49
N ILE A 125 -16.48 3.18 1.52
CA ILE A 125 -15.63 3.27 2.71
C ILE A 125 -14.39 4.13 2.43
N PRO A 126 -14.38 5.40 2.87
CA PRO A 126 -13.17 6.22 2.83
C PRO A 126 -12.02 5.54 3.59
N PHE A 127 -10.84 5.55 2.97
CA PHE A 127 -9.59 5.04 3.53
C PHE A 127 -8.51 6.13 3.51
N ASP A 128 -7.33 5.79 4.00
CA ASP A 128 -6.14 6.64 4.02
C ASP A 128 -5.13 6.14 2.99
N SER A 129 -4.39 7.04 2.36
CA SER A 129 -3.43 6.77 1.28
C SER A 129 -2.21 7.69 1.36
N THR A 130 -1.18 7.43 0.57
CA THR A 130 0.01 8.30 0.49
C THR A 130 -0.34 9.73 0.03
N PHE A 131 -1.41 9.91 -0.74
CA PHE A 131 -1.93 11.24 -1.12
C PHE A 131 -2.56 12.00 0.06
N ASN A 132 -3.19 11.31 1.01
CA ASN A 132 -3.70 11.93 2.24
C ASN A 132 -2.58 12.38 3.18
N GLN A 133 -1.44 11.67 3.17
CA GLN A 133 -0.30 11.92 4.06
C GLN A 133 0.78 12.84 3.46
N SER A 134 0.78 13.04 2.14
CA SER A 134 1.61 14.00 1.40
C SER A 134 1.21 15.46 1.69
N GLU A 135 2.12 16.40 1.47
CA GLU A 135 1.82 17.84 1.63
C GLU A 135 0.96 18.38 0.48
N PHE A 136 1.24 17.94 -0.75
CA PHE A 136 0.48 18.25 -1.96
C PHE A 136 0.46 17.04 -2.90
N SER A 137 -0.66 16.88 -3.62
CA SER A 137 -0.89 15.76 -4.52
C SER A 137 -1.32 16.28 -5.90
N PHE A 138 -0.83 15.68 -6.97
CA PHE A 138 -1.18 16.01 -8.36
C PHE A 138 -1.55 14.71 -9.09
N LEU A 139 -2.74 14.65 -9.68
CA LEU A 139 -3.27 13.44 -10.29
C LEU A 139 -3.93 13.73 -11.66
N TRP A 140 -3.66 12.88 -12.65
CA TRP A 140 -4.26 12.90 -13.99
C TRP A 140 -4.58 11.47 -14.43
N GLY A 141 -5.76 11.23 -15.03
CA GLY A 141 -6.18 9.90 -15.51
C GLY A 141 -7.70 9.64 -15.40
N SER A 142 -8.09 8.37 -15.23
CA SER A 142 -9.49 7.91 -15.16
C SER A 142 -10.27 8.53 -13.99
N PRO A 143 -11.52 9.02 -14.19
CA PRO A 143 -12.35 9.52 -13.10
C PRO A 143 -12.58 8.48 -11.99
N ASP A 144 -12.69 7.18 -12.30
CA ASP A 144 -12.96 6.14 -11.29
C ASP A 144 -11.75 5.89 -10.37
N ILE A 145 -10.52 6.06 -10.87
CA ILE A 145 -9.28 5.97 -10.08
C ILE A 145 -8.96 7.30 -9.39
N ILE A 146 -9.01 8.41 -10.13
CA ILE A 146 -8.55 9.72 -9.64
C ILE A 146 -9.44 10.22 -8.51
N ASN A 147 -10.78 10.08 -8.61
CA ASN A 147 -11.68 10.50 -7.54
C ASN A 147 -11.52 9.65 -6.27
N LEU A 148 -11.04 8.41 -6.36
CA LEU A 148 -10.75 7.56 -5.18
C LEU A 148 -9.62 8.13 -4.30
N PHE A 149 -8.70 8.88 -4.91
CA PHE A 149 -7.52 9.45 -4.24
C PHE A 149 -7.52 10.98 -4.15
N SER A 150 -8.45 11.70 -4.79
CA SER A 150 -8.60 13.16 -4.66
C SER A 150 -9.80 13.61 -3.81
N THR A 151 -10.86 12.79 -3.72
CA THR A 151 -12.11 13.18 -3.04
C THR A 151 -11.87 13.46 -1.55
N ASN A 152 -12.31 14.64 -1.09
CA ASN A 152 -12.09 15.16 0.26
C ASN A 152 -10.61 15.40 0.66
N ILE A 153 -9.69 15.54 -0.30
CA ILE A 153 -8.29 15.94 -0.04
C ILE A 153 -8.05 17.40 -0.48
N PRO A 154 -8.06 18.40 0.44
CA PRO A 154 -7.99 19.82 0.05
C PRO A 154 -6.67 20.24 -0.60
N HIS A 155 -5.60 19.47 -0.40
CA HIS A 155 -4.27 19.66 -1.00
C HIS A 155 -4.03 18.82 -2.26
N SER A 156 -5.09 18.18 -2.79
CA SER A 156 -5.07 17.50 -4.08
C SER A 156 -5.44 18.44 -5.23
N PHE A 157 -4.62 18.46 -6.27
CA PHE A 157 -4.98 18.93 -7.60
C PHE A 157 -5.26 17.71 -8.47
N SER A 158 -6.42 17.65 -9.12
CA SER A 158 -6.79 16.55 -10.00
C SER A 158 -7.56 17.04 -11.22
N GLU A 159 -7.12 16.62 -12.41
CA GLU A 159 -7.88 16.72 -13.66
C GLU A 159 -8.13 15.29 -14.16
N PHE A 160 -9.31 14.98 -14.69
CA PHE A 160 -9.62 13.67 -15.29
C PHE A 160 -10.38 13.84 -16.61
N TYR A 161 -10.27 12.86 -17.50
CA TYR A 161 -11.03 12.83 -18.74
C TYR A 161 -12.50 12.46 -18.48
N SER A 162 -13.38 12.73 -19.45
CA SER A 162 -14.80 12.41 -19.34
C SER A 162 -15.01 10.89 -19.36
N PRO A 163 -15.93 10.30 -18.56
CA PRO A 163 -16.22 8.86 -18.61
C PRO A 163 -16.61 8.34 -20.00
N GLU A 164 -17.18 9.21 -20.85
CA GLU A 164 -17.55 8.90 -22.23
C GLU A 164 -16.34 8.71 -23.17
N LEU A 165 -15.12 8.99 -22.71
CA LEU A 165 -13.87 8.73 -23.42
C LEU A 165 -13.25 7.35 -23.08
N GLU A 166 -13.79 6.62 -22.10
CA GLU A 166 -13.35 5.28 -21.71
C GLU A 166 -13.84 4.18 -22.69
N ASP A 167 -13.71 4.42 -24.00
CA ASP A 167 -14.00 3.44 -25.05
C ASP A 167 -12.82 2.49 -25.28
N PHE A 168 -12.67 1.55 -24.34
CA PHE A 168 -11.71 0.44 -24.38
C PHE A 168 -11.94 -0.55 -25.53
N ALA A 169 -12.95 -0.35 -26.39
CA ALA A 169 -13.19 -1.15 -27.60
C ALA A 169 -12.77 -0.43 -28.90
N SER A 170 -12.31 0.83 -28.81
CA SER A 170 -11.81 1.59 -29.96
C SER A 170 -10.39 1.16 -30.39
N GLU A 171 -10.03 1.40 -31.66
CA GLU A 171 -8.72 1.00 -32.22
C GLU A 171 -7.53 1.88 -31.75
N GLU A 172 -7.81 3.03 -31.11
CA GLU A 172 -6.81 4.05 -30.75
C GLU A 172 -6.53 4.07 -29.24
N ALA A 173 -5.92 3.00 -28.75
CA ALA A 173 -5.69 2.76 -27.31
C ALA A 173 -4.86 3.86 -26.60
N SER A 174 -4.02 4.62 -27.32
CA SER A 174 -3.14 5.66 -26.75
C SER A 174 -3.85 6.97 -26.39
N LYS A 175 -5.11 7.18 -26.80
CA LYS A 175 -5.85 8.45 -26.61
C LYS A 175 -5.89 8.95 -25.16
N LEU A 176 -6.01 8.04 -24.21
CA LEU A 176 -6.11 8.38 -22.79
C LEU A 176 -4.73 8.71 -22.19
N ASP A 177 -3.67 8.06 -22.67
CA ASP A 177 -2.29 8.39 -22.33
C ASP A 177 -1.89 9.76 -22.90
N GLU A 178 -2.20 10.00 -24.18
CA GLU A 178 -1.98 11.28 -24.87
C GLU A 178 -2.67 12.44 -24.13
N TRP A 179 -3.92 12.24 -23.68
CA TRP A 179 -4.64 13.22 -22.85
C TRP A 179 -3.91 13.52 -21.53
N VAL A 180 -3.34 12.51 -20.88
CA VAL A 180 -2.55 12.69 -19.64
C VAL A 180 -1.24 13.45 -19.93
N PHE A 181 -0.53 13.12 -21.01
CA PHE A 181 0.68 13.83 -21.42
C PHE A 181 0.40 15.31 -21.75
N ASP A 182 -0.63 15.61 -22.53
CA ASP A 182 -1.07 16.98 -22.84
C ASP A 182 -1.37 17.78 -21.57
N LYS A 183 -2.05 17.17 -20.60
CA LYS A 183 -2.40 17.82 -19.33
C LYS A 183 -1.21 18.09 -18.43
N VAL A 184 -0.25 17.16 -18.39
CA VAL A 184 1.01 17.31 -17.66
C VAL A 184 1.90 18.38 -18.33
N GLU A 185 1.94 18.44 -19.67
CA GLU A 185 2.63 19.54 -20.37
C GLU A 185 1.91 20.89 -20.13
N GLU A 186 0.58 20.97 -20.23
CA GLU A 186 -0.18 22.19 -19.93
C GLU A 186 0.12 22.68 -18.51
N PHE A 187 0.13 21.78 -17.53
CA PHE A 187 0.52 22.07 -16.15
C PHE A 187 1.95 22.62 -16.05
N PHE A 188 2.94 21.99 -16.69
CA PHE A 188 4.31 22.48 -16.69
C PHE A 188 4.51 23.78 -17.49
N ASN A 189 3.67 24.07 -18.48
CA ASN A 189 3.71 25.32 -19.24
C ASN A 189 3.03 26.46 -18.48
N ARG A 190 1.89 26.22 -17.81
CA ARG A 190 1.28 27.14 -16.82
C ARG A 190 2.28 27.51 -15.71
N ALA A 191 3.08 26.54 -15.24
CA ALA A 191 4.18 26.78 -14.30
C ALA A 191 5.29 27.69 -14.85
N LYS A 192 5.79 27.43 -16.07
CA LYS A 192 6.83 28.27 -16.72
C LYS A 192 6.37 29.72 -16.92
N GLN A 193 5.06 29.92 -17.13
CA GLN A 193 4.44 31.23 -17.36
C GLN A 193 4.19 32.04 -16.08
N GLY A 194 4.52 31.50 -14.89
CA GLY A 194 4.44 32.24 -13.63
C GLY A 194 3.05 32.25 -12.99
N ASP A 195 2.23 31.22 -13.20
CA ASP A 195 1.08 30.96 -12.32
C ASP A 195 1.60 30.87 -10.87
N ASN A 196 1.29 31.88 -10.05
CA ASN A 196 1.82 31.99 -8.69
C ASN A 196 1.34 30.88 -7.73
N LYS A 197 0.24 30.18 -8.05
CA LYS A 197 -0.22 29.02 -7.28
C LYS A 197 0.62 27.79 -7.65
N ILE A 198 0.72 27.48 -8.93
CA ILE A 198 1.48 26.32 -9.45
C ILE A 198 2.98 26.50 -9.20
N THR A 199 3.53 27.69 -9.45
CA THR A 199 4.96 28.00 -9.28
C THR A 199 5.38 27.91 -7.81
N LYS A 200 4.53 28.33 -6.87
CA LYS A 200 4.79 28.21 -5.43
C LYS A 200 4.88 26.75 -4.99
N LEU A 201 3.97 25.90 -5.49
CA LEU A 201 3.98 24.45 -5.25
C LEU A 201 5.19 23.74 -5.90
N LEU A 202 5.65 24.24 -7.05
CA LEU A 202 6.77 23.67 -7.80
C LEU A 202 8.15 24.23 -7.41
N SER A 203 8.24 25.11 -6.41
CA SER A 203 9.46 25.89 -6.10
C SER A 203 10.68 25.10 -5.55
N ILE A 204 10.53 23.80 -5.25
CA ILE A 204 11.63 22.87 -4.97
C ILE A 204 12.19 22.28 -6.28
N LYS A 205 13.49 21.95 -6.33
CA LYS A 205 14.25 21.53 -7.53
C LYS A 205 13.66 20.29 -8.25
N ARG A 206 14.04 20.04 -9.51
CA ARG A 206 13.44 19.00 -10.41
C ARG A 206 14.45 18.01 -11.00
N ASP A 207 14.02 16.76 -11.08
CA ASP A 207 14.14 15.83 -12.22
C ASP A 207 12.87 14.92 -12.30
N GLY A 208 12.84 13.87 -13.12
CA GLY A 208 11.66 13.00 -13.41
C GLY A 208 12.04 11.82 -14.33
N THR A 209 11.16 11.05 -15.01
CA THR A 209 9.68 10.87 -15.07
C THR A 209 9.37 9.40 -15.51
N PRO A 210 8.23 8.77 -15.13
CA PRO A 210 8.13 7.33 -14.80
C PRO A 210 7.23 6.41 -15.68
N ASP A 211 7.02 5.18 -15.18
CA ASP A 211 6.51 3.95 -15.84
C ASP A 211 4.94 3.78 -15.78
N GLU A 212 4.22 2.75 -15.28
CA GLU A 212 4.45 1.39 -14.70
C GLU A 212 3.17 0.52 -14.90
N VAL A 213 2.96 -0.58 -14.14
CA VAL A 213 1.69 -1.35 -13.97
C VAL A 213 1.07 -2.09 -15.18
N GLN A 214 1.09 -3.43 -15.29
CA GLN A 214 1.77 -4.47 -14.52
C GLN A 214 3.26 -4.48 -14.85
N THR A 215 4.04 -4.79 -13.84
CA THR A 215 4.71 -3.72 -13.10
C THR A 215 6.23 -3.91 -13.20
N PRO A 216 6.89 -3.41 -14.27
CA PRO A 216 8.33 -3.22 -14.26
C PRO A 216 8.63 -2.10 -13.27
N PHE A 217 8.89 -2.44 -12.00
CA PHE A 217 9.05 -1.44 -10.94
C PHE A 217 10.40 -0.72 -11.09
N VAL A 218 10.48 0.26 -11.98
CA VAL A 218 11.70 1.03 -12.26
C VAL A 218 11.72 2.28 -11.38
N ALA A 219 12.70 2.34 -10.48
CA ALA A 219 12.82 3.43 -9.52
C ALA A 219 14.25 3.97 -9.46
N TRP A 220 14.41 5.28 -9.69
CA TRP A 220 15.67 5.99 -9.69
C TRP A 220 15.56 7.31 -8.92
N GLY A 221 16.69 7.85 -8.47
CA GLY A 221 16.76 9.10 -7.72
C GLY A 221 17.81 9.05 -6.60
N SER A 222 17.91 10.12 -5.82
CA SER A 222 18.91 10.28 -4.74
C SER A 222 18.78 9.32 -3.57
N GLY A 223 17.62 8.67 -3.41
CA GLY A 223 17.25 7.86 -2.24
C GLY A 223 17.08 6.37 -2.52
N ILE A 224 17.65 5.84 -3.60
CA ILE A 224 17.48 4.44 -4.04
C ILE A 224 18.83 3.87 -4.54
N ALA A 225 19.22 2.68 -4.07
CA ALA A 225 20.44 1.99 -4.51
C ALA A 225 20.15 0.99 -5.66
N PRO A 226 20.78 1.09 -6.85
CA PRO A 226 20.49 0.20 -7.99
C PRO A 226 20.65 -1.29 -7.68
N THR A 227 19.58 -2.05 -7.88
CA THR A 227 19.52 -3.51 -7.69
C THR A 227 18.27 -4.10 -8.35
N LYS A 228 18.22 -5.42 -8.55
CA LYS A 228 17.01 -6.12 -9.01
C LYS A 228 16.24 -6.70 -7.84
N ILE A 229 15.02 -6.23 -7.57
CA ILE A 229 14.18 -6.67 -6.45
C ILE A 229 12.71 -6.75 -6.84
N ASN A 230 12.07 -7.90 -6.59
CA ASN A 230 10.62 -8.01 -6.62
C ASN A 230 10.02 -7.45 -5.33
N LEU A 231 8.85 -6.82 -5.43
CA LEU A 231 8.05 -6.30 -4.32
C LEU A 231 6.63 -6.88 -4.41
N THR A 232 5.85 -6.84 -3.32
CA THR A 232 4.39 -6.95 -3.45
C THR A 232 3.80 -5.56 -3.67
N GLN A 233 2.67 -5.46 -4.37
CA GLN A 233 2.02 -4.15 -4.62
C GLN A 233 1.76 -3.35 -3.34
N VAL A 234 1.49 -4.02 -2.20
CA VAL A 234 1.21 -3.34 -0.92
C VAL A 234 2.44 -2.72 -0.25
N ASP A 235 3.65 -3.15 -0.60
CA ASP A 235 4.91 -2.62 -0.07
C ASP A 235 5.29 -1.26 -0.69
N ILE A 236 4.65 -0.90 -1.82
CA ILE A 236 4.91 0.35 -2.54
C ILE A 236 4.40 1.56 -1.75
N ALA A 237 3.27 1.48 -1.05
CA ALA A 237 2.80 2.60 -0.21
C ALA A 237 3.73 2.88 1.00
N PRO A 238 4.20 1.88 1.78
CA PRO A 238 5.28 2.06 2.76
C PRO A 238 6.59 2.61 2.16
N LEU A 239 6.98 2.18 0.95
CA LEU A 239 8.17 2.72 0.26
C LEU A 239 7.98 4.20 -0.08
N GLN A 240 6.84 4.58 -0.68
CA GLN A 240 6.50 5.97 -0.97
C GLN A 240 6.57 6.84 0.30
N SER A 241 5.96 6.36 1.40
CA SER A 241 6.03 7.05 2.69
C SER A 241 7.46 7.15 3.25
N ALA A 242 8.29 6.12 3.06
CA ALA A 242 9.68 6.10 3.52
C ALA A 242 10.64 6.94 2.66
N LEU A 243 10.32 7.21 1.40
CA LEU A 243 11.07 8.15 0.56
C LEU A 243 10.69 9.61 0.86
N LEU A 244 9.42 9.88 1.18
CA LEU A 244 8.89 11.21 1.53
C LEU A 244 8.94 11.55 3.03
N GLY A 245 9.30 10.59 3.91
CA GLY A 245 9.34 10.76 5.37
C GLY A 245 7.98 10.99 6.06
N ILE A 246 6.87 10.83 5.34
CA ILE A 246 5.49 11.05 5.81
C ILE A 246 5.00 9.88 6.70
N ALA A 247 3.70 9.81 7.00
CA ALA A 247 3.13 8.63 7.63
C ALA A 247 2.87 7.52 6.61
N ILE A 248 2.95 6.27 7.06
CA ILE A 248 2.47 5.12 6.30
C ILE A 248 0.94 5.10 6.40
N PRO A 249 0.19 4.82 5.31
CA PRO A 249 -1.27 4.88 5.32
C PRO A 249 -1.88 4.01 6.42
N SER A 250 -2.92 4.53 7.08
CA SER A 250 -3.46 3.99 8.33
C SER A 250 -3.76 2.48 8.32
N ASN A 251 -4.16 1.97 7.15
CA ASN A 251 -4.60 0.60 6.89
C ASN A 251 -3.63 -0.24 6.04
N SER A 252 -2.41 0.26 5.78
CA SER A 252 -1.41 -0.48 5.01
C SER A 252 -0.94 -1.74 5.75
N PHE A 253 -0.88 -2.86 5.03
CA PHE A 253 -0.25 -4.12 5.49
C PHE A 253 1.17 -4.30 4.95
N GLY A 254 1.60 -3.49 3.99
CA GLY A 254 2.91 -3.61 3.36
C GLY A 254 4.06 -3.39 4.35
N ILE A 255 5.22 -3.96 3.99
CA ILE A 255 6.45 -3.87 4.76
C ILE A 255 7.39 -2.88 4.06
N VAL A 256 8.04 -1.98 4.81
CA VAL A 256 9.05 -1.08 4.25
C VAL A 256 10.20 -1.90 3.64
N PRO A 257 10.47 -1.81 2.33
CA PRO A 257 11.44 -2.68 1.66
C PRO A 257 12.87 -2.18 1.92
N ILE A 258 13.43 -2.57 3.07
CA ILE A 258 14.74 -2.13 3.57
C ILE A 258 15.89 -2.32 2.58
N ASN A 259 15.80 -3.31 1.69
CA ASN A 259 16.84 -3.63 0.71
C ASN A 259 17.06 -2.48 -0.31
N LEU A 260 16.04 -1.67 -0.57
CA LEU A 260 16.13 -0.47 -1.43
C LEU A 260 16.72 0.72 -0.65
N LEU A 261 16.40 0.78 0.64
CA LEU A 261 16.77 1.84 1.57
C LEU A 261 18.12 1.58 2.28
N GLY A 262 18.79 0.45 2.03
CA GLY A 262 19.97 -0.02 2.77
C GLY A 262 21.24 0.83 2.63
N HIS A 263 21.21 1.86 1.79
CA HIS A 263 22.26 2.88 1.66
C HIS A 263 22.03 4.10 2.56
N LEU A 264 20.83 4.24 3.14
CA LEU A 264 20.47 5.30 4.09
C LEU A 264 21.04 4.99 5.49
N PRO A 265 21.22 5.99 6.37
CA PRO A 265 21.71 5.75 7.73
C PRO A 265 20.78 4.82 8.53
N ASP A 266 21.34 3.90 9.35
CA ASP A 266 20.57 2.96 10.18
C ASP A 266 19.46 3.62 11.01
N LYS A 267 19.70 4.84 11.49
CA LYS A 267 18.71 5.61 12.24
C LYS A 267 17.47 5.91 11.41
N TYR A 268 17.62 6.21 10.12
CA TYR A 268 16.52 6.46 9.20
C TYR A 268 15.78 5.17 8.87
N ILE A 269 16.51 4.09 8.54
CA ILE A 269 15.93 2.75 8.30
C ILE A 269 15.12 2.32 9.54
N PHE A 270 15.67 2.51 10.74
CA PHE A 270 14.96 2.30 12.00
C PHE A 270 13.69 3.14 12.12
N GLN A 271 13.73 4.45 11.83
CA GLN A 271 12.53 5.30 11.88
C GLN A 271 11.42 4.81 10.92
N SER A 272 11.78 4.43 9.69
CA SER A 272 10.82 3.92 8.70
C SER A 272 10.18 2.59 9.12
N VAL A 273 11.01 1.61 9.50
CA VAL A 273 10.55 0.28 9.93
C VAL A 273 9.79 0.35 11.27
N TYR A 274 10.14 1.29 12.16
CA TYR A 274 9.42 1.52 13.41
C TYR A 274 8.04 2.16 13.20
N ALA A 275 7.91 3.15 12.30
CA ALA A 275 6.60 3.69 11.94
C ALA A 275 5.69 2.60 11.35
N ASN A 276 6.24 1.75 10.49
CA ASN A 276 5.56 0.61 9.88
C ASN A 276 5.06 -0.39 10.95
N PHE A 277 5.94 -0.78 11.89
CA PHE A 277 5.59 -1.58 13.06
C PHE A 277 4.47 -0.95 13.90
N LYS A 278 4.55 0.36 14.18
CA LYS A 278 3.51 1.08 14.96
C LYS A 278 2.17 1.10 14.23
N GLN A 279 2.16 1.34 12.93
CA GLN A 279 0.93 1.38 12.12
C GLN A 279 0.20 0.04 12.11
N MET A 280 0.94 -1.06 11.87
CA MET A 280 0.39 -2.42 11.88
C MET A 280 -0.03 -2.88 13.28
N SER A 281 0.70 -2.46 14.32
CA SER A 281 0.34 -2.72 15.73
C SER A 281 -0.98 -2.04 16.11
N GLU A 282 -1.21 -0.80 15.67
CA GLU A 282 -2.45 -0.06 15.93
C GLU A 282 -3.65 -0.74 15.24
N GLN A 283 -3.54 -1.06 13.95
CA GLN A 283 -4.57 -1.82 13.22
C GLN A 283 -4.90 -3.15 13.92
N PHE A 284 -3.86 -3.91 14.29
CA PHE A 284 -4.02 -5.18 14.98
C PHE A 284 -4.77 -5.02 16.31
N LEU A 285 -4.43 -4.00 17.11
CA LEU A 285 -5.06 -3.77 18.41
C LEU A 285 -6.54 -3.37 18.29
N ILE A 286 -6.91 -2.59 17.27
CA ILE A 286 -8.32 -2.23 17.03
C ILE A 286 -9.11 -3.45 16.54
N ARG A 287 -8.63 -4.17 15.50
CA ARG A 287 -9.26 -5.42 15.05
C ARG A 287 -9.38 -6.47 16.15
N ARG A 288 -8.39 -6.55 17.02
CA ARG A 288 -8.41 -7.42 18.21
C ARG A 288 -9.52 -7.00 19.19
N ALA A 289 -9.74 -5.71 19.40
CA ALA A 289 -10.82 -5.21 20.24
C ALA A 289 -12.20 -5.49 19.60
N GLU A 290 -12.35 -5.23 18.30
CA GLU A 290 -13.56 -5.53 17.53
C GLU A 290 -13.89 -7.04 17.58
N ARG A 291 -12.96 -7.92 17.18
CA ARG A 291 -13.20 -9.37 17.20
C ARG A 291 -13.45 -9.89 18.61
N ARG A 292 -12.87 -9.28 19.66
CA ARG A 292 -13.14 -9.60 21.07
C ARG A 292 -14.53 -9.16 21.54
N ALA A 293 -15.05 -8.05 21.03
CA ALA A 293 -16.42 -7.58 21.29
C ALA A 293 -17.47 -8.43 20.56
N HIS A 294 -17.17 -8.89 19.34
CA HIS A 294 -18.08 -9.69 18.50
C HIS A 294 -17.96 -11.21 18.69
N SER A 295 -16.99 -11.72 19.48
CA SER A 295 -16.84 -13.15 19.79
C SER A 295 -17.40 -13.51 21.16
N PHE A 296 -18.01 -14.69 21.30
CA PHE A 296 -18.31 -15.26 22.61
C PHE A 296 -17.01 -15.46 23.42
N ARG A 297 -17.01 -15.04 24.69
CA ARG A 297 -15.82 -15.00 25.57
C ARG A 297 -15.06 -16.33 25.69
N PHE A 298 -15.73 -17.47 25.51
CA PHE A 298 -15.13 -18.81 25.58
C PHE A 298 -14.58 -19.33 24.24
N LEU A 299 -14.87 -18.66 23.12
CA LEU A 299 -14.32 -18.95 21.79
C LEU A 299 -13.15 -18.01 21.43
N PHE A 300 -12.96 -16.93 22.17
CA PHE A 300 -11.90 -15.95 21.92
C PHE A 300 -10.57 -16.42 22.51
N CYS A 301 -9.76 -17.12 21.70
CA CYS A 301 -8.40 -17.52 22.03
C CYS A 301 -7.35 -16.49 21.56
N GLU A 302 -6.43 -16.12 22.45
CA GLU A 302 -5.30 -15.22 22.13
C GLU A 302 -3.99 -16.00 22.02
N TYR A 303 -3.25 -15.81 20.93
CA TYR A 303 -1.87 -16.29 20.82
C TYR A 303 -0.97 -15.42 21.73
N PRO A 304 -0.15 -15.98 22.64
CA PRO A 304 0.61 -15.20 23.61
C PRO A 304 1.52 -14.12 23.00
N GLU A 305 2.13 -14.41 21.86
CA GLU A 305 3.02 -13.52 21.10
C GLU A 305 2.26 -12.35 20.43
N LEU A 306 0.96 -12.54 20.21
CA LEU A 306 0.03 -11.55 19.65
C LEU A 306 -0.83 -10.89 20.74
N SER A 307 -0.52 -11.09 22.02
CA SER A 307 -1.17 -10.38 23.12
C SER A 307 -0.72 -8.91 23.16
N TYR A 308 -1.55 -8.04 23.78
CA TYR A 308 -1.17 -6.65 24.04
C TYR A 308 0.12 -6.55 24.87
N GLU A 309 0.31 -7.45 25.85
CA GLU A 309 1.55 -7.50 26.61
C GLU A 309 2.76 -7.93 25.76
N GLY A 310 2.58 -8.87 24.82
CA GLY A 310 3.61 -9.28 23.88
C GLY A 310 4.08 -8.12 23.01
N LEU A 311 3.13 -7.37 22.44
CA LEU A 311 3.38 -6.13 21.70
C LEU A 311 4.16 -5.10 22.54
N VAL A 312 3.72 -4.80 23.77
CA VAL A 312 4.41 -3.84 24.66
C VAL A 312 5.81 -4.32 25.04
N LYS A 313 6.01 -5.62 25.29
CA LYS A 313 7.34 -6.20 25.58
C LYS A 313 8.28 -6.07 24.37
N ILE A 314 7.77 -6.25 23.14
CA ILE A 314 8.52 -6.07 21.89
C ILE A 314 8.87 -4.59 21.66
N GLU A 315 7.89 -3.68 21.77
CA GLU A 315 8.09 -2.24 21.58
C GLU A 315 9.12 -1.68 22.58
N ASN A 316 9.08 -2.10 23.84
CA ASN A 316 10.04 -1.67 24.85
C ASN A 316 11.49 -2.09 24.54
N GLU A 317 11.73 -3.31 24.03
CA GLU A 317 13.09 -3.73 23.65
C GLU A 317 13.59 -3.00 22.40
N ILE A 318 12.70 -2.74 21.44
CA ILE A 318 13.00 -1.93 20.25
C ILE A 318 13.40 -0.49 20.66
N ILE A 319 12.60 0.15 21.52
CA ILE A 319 12.90 1.49 22.06
C ILE A 319 14.22 1.48 22.83
N ARG A 320 14.48 0.47 23.67
CA ARG A 320 15.73 0.32 24.43
C ARG A 320 16.96 0.24 23.52
N LEU A 321 16.89 -0.52 22.43
CA LEU A 321 17.98 -0.60 21.44
C LEU A 321 18.21 0.74 20.73
N ALA A 322 17.15 1.47 20.39
CA ALA A 322 17.23 2.80 19.80
C ALA A 322 17.78 3.87 20.79
N GLN A 323 17.44 3.78 22.08
CA GLN A 323 18.03 4.62 23.15
C GLN A 323 19.52 4.36 23.32
N LEU A 324 19.95 3.10 23.22
CA LEU A 324 21.37 2.69 23.17
C LEU A 324 22.07 3.02 21.84
N LYS A 325 21.40 3.73 20.91
CA LYS A 325 21.85 4.06 19.55
C LYS A 325 22.21 2.84 18.69
N ARG A 326 21.77 1.63 19.06
CA ARG A 326 21.98 0.38 18.31
C ARG A 326 20.93 0.24 17.20
N TYR A 327 20.84 1.25 16.33
CA TYR A 327 19.78 1.37 15.33
C TYR A 327 19.73 0.17 14.37
N GLU A 328 20.88 -0.38 13.97
CA GLU A 328 20.98 -1.60 13.16
C GLU A 328 20.25 -2.80 13.81
N ALA A 329 20.55 -3.06 15.08
CA ALA A 329 19.92 -4.14 15.85
C ALA A 329 18.43 -3.85 16.11
N ALA A 330 18.08 -2.58 16.32
CA ALA A 330 16.69 -2.16 16.49
C ALA A 330 15.87 -2.40 15.23
N TRP A 331 16.34 -1.99 14.04
CA TRP A 331 15.58 -2.17 12.80
C TRP A 331 15.46 -3.65 12.41
N LYS A 332 16.52 -4.45 12.54
CA LYS A 332 16.50 -5.90 12.24
C LYS A 332 15.48 -6.66 13.09
N ILE A 333 15.39 -6.33 14.38
CA ILE A 333 14.37 -6.93 15.27
C ILE A 333 12.97 -6.39 14.94
N THR A 334 12.85 -5.11 14.60
CA THR A 334 11.56 -4.49 14.26
C THR A 334 10.98 -5.10 12.98
N GLU A 335 11.77 -5.17 11.90
CA GLU A 335 11.41 -5.78 10.60
C GLU A 335 10.88 -7.21 10.78
N CYS A 336 11.65 -8.06 11.46
CA CYS A 336 11.27 -9.45 11.73
C CYS A 336 9.93 -9.55 12.49
N ARG A 337 9.64 -8.61 13.39
CA ARG A 337 8.35 -8.54 14.09
C ARG A 337 7.24 -7.98 13.21
N THR A 338 7.49 -6.93 12.42
CA THR A 338 6.55 -6.41 11.43
C THR A 338 6.09 -7.49 10.45
N ALA A 339 7.02 -8.28 9.90
CA ALA A 339 6.72 -9.43 9.04
C ALA A 339 5.91 -10.53 9.76
N PHE A 340 6.15 -10.75 11.05
CA PHE A 340 5.33 -11.66 11.87
C PHE A 340 3.91 -11.12 12.07
N TYR A 341 3.74 -9.82 12.34
CA TYR A 341 2.42 -9.19 12.47
C TYR A 341 1.67 -9.17 11.13
N TYR A 342 2.33 -8.84 10.01
CA TYR A 342 1.79 -9.03 8.64
C TYR A 342 1.26 -10.45 8.46
N GLY A 343 2.13 -11.43 8.70
CA GLY A 343 1.79 -12.85 8.60
C GLY A 343 0.73 -13.31 9.61
N SER A 344 0.37 -12.53 10.63
CA SER A 344 -0.73 -12.80 11.55
C SER A 344 -2.05 -12.16 11.13
N ILE A 345 -2.00 -10.96 10.53
CA ILE A 345 -3.16 -10.22 10.01
C ILE A 345 -3.62 -10.89 8.71
N ALA A 346 -2.71 -11.04 7.73
CA ALA A 346 -3.01 -11.66 6.44
C ALA A 346 -3.51 -13.11 6.59
N ARG A 347 -2.84 -13.94 7.41
CA ARG A 347 -3.33 -15.31 7.67
C ARG A 347 -4.64 -15.35 8.45
N ARG A 348 -5.02 -14.33 9.21
CA ARG A 348 -6.36 -14.27 9.84
C ARG A 348 -7.46 -13.69 8.94
N ILE A 349 -7.11 -13.09 7.80
CA ILE A 349 -8.04 -12.77 6.70
C ILE A 349 -8.28 -14.01 5.81
N VAL A 350 -7.33 -14.95 5.72
CA VAL A 350 -7.41 -16.09 4.77
C VAL A 350 -7.66 -17.45 5.45
N LEU A 351 -7.02 -17.76 6.59
CA LEU A 351 -7.02 -19.10 7.20
C LEU A 351 -6.82 -19.06 8.73
N ASN A 352 -7.92 -19.10 9.51
CA ASN A 352 -7.99 -19.93 10.73
C ASN A 352 -9.40 -20.00 11.34
N HIS A 353 -10.23 -20.90 10.79
CA HIS A 353 -11.34 -21.51 11.54
C HIS A 353 -11.41 -23.04 11.37
N ILE A 354 -10.94 -23.56 10.22
CA ILE A 354 -10.91 -25.00 9.92
C ILE A 354 -9.92 -25.77 10.83
N ARG A 355 -8.67 -25.30 10.97
CA ARG A 355 -7.61 -26.03 11.71
C ARG A 355 -7.87 -26.23 13.21
N GLU A 356 -8.61 -25.33 13.87
CA GLU A 356 -8.99 -25.52 15.28
C GLU A 356 -10.18 -26.47 15.48
N LEU A 357 -10.94 -26.76 14.43
CA LEU A 357 -11.97 -27.80 14.42
C LEU A 357 -11.35 -29.16 14.10
N GLU A 358 -10.46 -29.24 13.11
CA GLU A 358 -9.75 -30.47 12.75
C GLU A 358 -8.92 -31.04 13.91
N MET A 359 -8.12 -30.21 14.60
CA MET A 359 -7.32 -30.67 15.76
C MET A 359 -8.12 -30.84 17.06
N LYS A 360 -9.46 -30.80 17.01
CA LYS A 360 -10.37 -31.15 18.13
C LYS A 360 -11.41 -32.21 17.74
N ALA A 361 -11.30 -32.78 16.53
CA ALA A 361 -12.21 -33.78 15.97
C ALA A 361 -11.55 -35.15 15.72
N PHE A 362 -10.31 -35.34 16.18
CA PHE A 362 -9.54 -36.58 16.18
C PHE A 362 -8.90 -36.80 17.55
#